data_AF-A0A521DN58-F1
#
_entry.id   AF-A0A521DN58-F1
#
_cell.length_a   1.000
_cell.length_b   1.000
_cell.length_c   1.000
_cell.angle_alpha   90.00
_cell.angle_beta   90.00
_cell.angle_gamma   90.00
#
_symmetry.space_group_name_H-M   'P 1'
#
loop_
_entity.id
_entity.type
_entity.pdbx_description
1 polymer ?
#
loop_
_entity_poly.entity_id
_entity_poly.type
_entity_poly.pdbx_seq_one_letter_code
_entity_poly.pdbx_strand_id
1 'polypeptide(L)' 'MSQHDDVDIGGTIDRLEEIAETLEDGEVGLETAKELREEADEKLTVLRDTLDVGDGDIIEIDGDELDEETAE' A
#
# COMPACT_ATOMS: atom_id res chain seq x y z
N MET A 1 14.51 0.05 -14.21
CA MET A 1 13.96 -0.68 -13.06
C MET A 1 13.41 0.36 -12.10
N SER A 2 12.08 0.37 -11.97
CA SER A 2 11.37 1.41 -11.21
C SER A 2 11.80 1.35 -9.75
N GLN A 3 12.24 2.49 -9.23
CA GLN A 3 12.56 2.69 -7.83
C GLN A 3 11.20 2.87 -7.12
N HIS A 4 10.45 1.79 -6.94
CA HIS A 4 9.50 1.76 -5.85
C HIS A 4 10.39 1.70 -4.61
N ASP A 5 10.58 2.84 -3.94
CA ASP A 5 10.90 2.79 -2.52
C ASP A 5 9.99 1.73 -1.91
N ASP A 6 10.57 0.73 -1.23
CA ASP A 6 9.88 -0.39 -0.60
C ASP A 6 8.88 0.13 0.46
N VAL A 7 7.76 0.69 0.02
CA VAL A 7 6.62 1.00 0.88
C VAL A 7 6.10 -0.35 1.32
N ASP A 8 6.31 -0.66 2.59
CA ASP A 8 5.76 -1.85 3.21
C ASP A 8 4.23 -1.72 3.32
N ILE A 9 3.55 -2.10 2.24
CA ILE A 9 2.09 -2.09 2.14
C ILE A 9 1.49 -2.97 3.25
N GLY A 10 2.09 -4.13 3.50
CA GLY A 10 1.63 -5.07 4.53
C GLY A 10 1.70 -4.42 5.91
N GLY A 11 2.88 -3.94 6.30
CA GLY A 11 3.05 -3.27 7.59
C GLY A 11 2.21 -1.99 7.73
N THR A 12 1.95 -1.27 6.63
CA THR A 12 1.06 -0.10 6.64
C THR A 12 -0.39 -0.50 6.94
N ILE A 13 -0.87 -1.60 6.37
CA ILE A 13 -2.21 -2.14 6.62
C ILE A 13 -2.30 -2.67 8.05
N ASP A 14 -1.32 -3.44 8.52
CA ASP A 14 -1.30 -3.98 9.89
C ASP A 14 -1.38 -2.86 10.93
N ARG A 15 -0.66 -1.76 10.71
CA ARG A 15 -0.70 -0.58 11.60
C ARG A 15 -2.04 0.14 11.54
N LEU A 16 -2.69 0.21 10.38
CA LEU A 16 -4.03 0.79 10.24
C LEU A 16 -5.09 -0.04 11.00
N GLU A 17 -4.96 -1.37 11.01
CA GLU A 17 -5.82 -2.27 11.77
C GLU A 17 -5.66 -2.07 13.28
N GLU A 18 -4.42 -2.01 13.78
CA GLU A 18 -4.15 -1.73 15.20
C GLU A 18 -4.75 -0.39 15.67
N ILE A 19 -4.66 0.64 14.84
CA ILE A 19 -5.28 1.95 15.12
C ILE A 19 -6.81 1.82 15.19
N ALA A 20 -7.43 1.11 14.24
CA ALA A 20 -8.87 0.93 14.20
C ALA A 20 -9.37 0.18 15.44
N GLU A 21 -8.72 -0.92 15.83
CA GLU A 21 -9.03 -1.68 17.04
C GLU A 21 -8.91 -0.80 18.30
N THR A 22 -7.81 -0.05 18.42
CA THR A 22 -7.57 0.86 19.56
C THR A 22 -8.66 1.93 19.68
N LEU A 23 -9.11 2.48 18.55
CA LEU A 23 -10.17 3.49 18.52
C LEU A 23 -11.56 2.89 18.77
N GLU A 24 -11.80 1.63 18.37
CA GLU A 24 -13.03 0.90 18.62
C GLU A 24 -13.20 0.56 20.11
N ASP A 25 -12.13 0.09 20.76
CA ASP A 25 -12.12 -0.22 22.19
C ASP A 25 -12.42 1.01 23.05
N GLY A 26 -12.04 2.20 22.57
CA GLY A 26 -12.35 3.47 23.23
C GLY A 26 -11.62 3.69 24.55
N GLU A 27 -10.63 2.86 24.87
CA GLU A 27 -9.80 2.94 26.08
C GLU A 27 -8.66 4.00 25.97
N VAL A 28 -8.76 4.90 24.99
CA VAL A 28 -7.79 5.98 24.77
C VAL A 28 -8.41 7.36 25.02
N GLY A 29 -7.57 8.28 25.52
CA GLY A 29 -7.97 9.68 25.70
C GLY A 29 -8.21 10.38 24.35
N LEU A 30 -9.00 11.46 24.37
CA LEU A 30 -9.36 12.22 23.17
C LEU A 30 -8.14 12.82 22.44
N GLU A 31 -7.07 13.13 23.15
CA GLU A 31 -5.81 13.60 22.56
C GLU A 31 -5.13 12.48 21.76
N THR A 32 -4.91 11.31 22.39
CA THR A 32 -4.36 10.11 21.72
C THR A 32 -5.24 9.65 20.56
N ALA A 33 -6.56 9.67 20.71
CA ALA A 33 -7.48 9.33 19.62
C ALA A 33 -7.33 10.26 18.41
N LYS A 34 -6.97 11.53 18.63
CA LYS A 34 -6.72 12.47 17.53
C LYS A 34 -5.41 12.18 16.81
N GLU A 35 -4.36 11.90 17.57
CA GLU A 35 -3.05 11.54 17.03
C GLU A 35 -3.14 10.26 16.19
N LEU A 36 -3.83 9.23 16.70
CA LEU A 36 -4.07 7.98 15.98
C LEU A 36 -4.87 8.18 14.69
N ARG A 37 -5.89 9.05 14.72
CA ARG A 37 -6.66 9.40 13.51
C ARG A 37 -5.77 10.09 12.47
N GLU A 38 -4.95 11.05 12.89
CA GLU A 38 -4.03 11.76 12.00
C GLU A 38 -2.99 10.80 11.39
N GLU A 39 -2.45 9.89 12.20
CA GLU A 39 -1.55 8.84 11.73
C GLU A 39 -2.22 7.94 10.68
N ALA A 40 -3.48 7.55 10.90
CA ALA A 40 -4.24 6.74 9.95
C ALA A 40 -4.52 7.49 8.64
N ASP A 41 -4.86 8.77 8.70
CA ASP A 41 -5.12 9.62 7.52
C ASP A 41 -3.86 9.73 6.63
N GLU A 42 -2.68 9.92 7.24
CA GLU A 42 -1.40 9.96 6.53
C GLU A 42 -1.11 8.62 5.84
N LYS A 43 -1.25 7.51 6.56
CA LYS A 43 -1.00 6.16 6.02
C LYS A 43 -1.96 5.79 4.90
N LEU A 44 -3.24 6.13 5.04
CA LEU A 44 -4.24 5.91 3.99
C LEU A 44 -3.93 6.72 2.72
N THR A 45 -3.38 7.93 2.88
CA THR A 45 -2.96 8.75 1.74
C THR A 45 -1.78 8.10 1.02
N VAL A 46 -0.74 7.70 1.76
CA VAL A 46 0.42 7.00 1.19
C VAL A 46 0.00 5.70 0.51
N LEU A 47 -0.87 4.92 1.14
CA LEU A 47 -1.35 3.66 0.58
C LEU A 47 -2.14 3.88 -0.72
N ARG A 48 -2.99 4.92 -0.78
CA ARG A 48 -3.71 5.28 -2.01
C ARG A 48 -2.76 5.68 -3.12
N ASP A 49 -1.79 6.54 -2.84
CA ASP A 49 -0.81 6.99 -3.84
C ASP A 49 0.07 5.82 -4.32
N THR A 50 0.40 4.89 -3.43
CA THR A 50 1.21 3.70 -3.76
C THR A 50 0.45 2.71 -4.63
N LEU A 51 -0.85 2.54 -4.38
CA LEU A 51 -1.72 1.62 -5.13
C LEU A 51 -2.30 2.25 -6.41
N ASP A 52 -2.12 3.56 -6.61
CA ASP A 52 -2.55 4.24 -7.83
C ASP A 52 -1.59 3.91 -8.99
N VAL A 53 -1.98 2.91 -9.77
CA VAL A 53 -1.24 2.47 -10.97
C VAL A 53 -1.67 3.20 -12.25
N GLY A 54 -2.56 4.19 -12.14
CA GLY A 54 -3.12 4.92 -13.29
C GLY A 54 -4.01 4.07 -14.19
N ASP A 55 -4.23 4.53 -15.43
CA ASP A 55 -5.11 3.85 -16.40
C ASP A 55 -4.50 2.58 -17.01
N GLY A 56 -3.21 2.34 -16.81
CA GLY A 56 -2.46 1.21 -17.37
C GLY A 56 -2.31 1.28 -18.89
N ASP A 57 -1.11 1.07 -19.41
CA ASP A 57 -0.87 0.96 -20.85
C ASP A 57 -0.94 -0.51 -21.29
N ILE A 58 -1.71 -0.80 -22.34
CA ILE A 58 -1.68 -2.12 -22.99
C ILE A 58 -0.39 -2.20 -23.81
N ILE A 59 0.49 -3.13 -23.45
CA ILE A 59 1.68 -3.46 -24.25
C ILE A 59 1.39 -4.69 -25.11
N GLU A 60 1.67 -4.60 -26.42
CA GLU A 60 1.76 -5.77 -27.29
C GLU A 60 3.15 -6.40 -27.12
N ILE A 61 3.18 -7.67 -26.74
CA ILE A 61 4.41 -8.47 -26.71
C ILE A 61 4.39 -9.36 -27.95
N ASP A 62 5.32 -9.12 -28.86
CA ASP A 62 5.51 -9.96 -30.04
C ASP A 62 5.99 -11.36 -29.58
N GLY A 63 5.17 -12.37 -29.85
CA GLY A 63 5.37 -13.74 -29.37
C GLY A 63 6.59 -14.49 -29.94
N ASP A 64 7.43 -13.85 -30.74
CA ASP A 64 8.65 -14.44 -31.33
C ASP A 64 9.85 -14.42 -30.36
N GLU A 65 9.79 -13.62 -29.27
CA GLU A 65 10.89 -13.48 -28.28
C GLU A 65 10.70 -14.35 -27.02
N LEU A 66 9.53 -14.99 -26.84
CA LEU A 66 9.19 -15.76 -25.64
C LEU A 66 9.63 -17.23 -25.67
N ASP A 67 10.12 -17.71 -26.81
CA ASP A 67 10.47 -19.13 -27.01
C ASP A 67 11.91 -19.49 -26.59
N GLU A 68 12.80 -18.52 -26.29
CA GLU A 68 14.21 -18.80 -25.97
C GLU A 68 14.52 -18.97 -24.46
N GLU A 69 13.67 -18.48 -23.54
CA GLU A 69 13.99 -18.47 -22.09
C GLU A 69 13.32 -19.59 -21.27
N THR A 70 12.47 -20.44 -21.86
CA THR A 70 11.82 -21.57 -21.15
C THR A 70 12.37 -22.95 -21.51
N ALA A 71 13.48 -22.98 -22.27
CA ALA A 71 14.11 -24.21 -22.75
C ALA A 71 15.54 -24.39 -22.21
N GLU A 72 15.70 -24.63 -20.90
CA GLU A 72 16.78 -25.48 -20.33
C GLU A 72 16.35 -26.11 -18.99
#